data_AF-A0A849M271-F1
#
_entry.id   AF-A0A849M271-F1
#
_cell.length_a   1.000
_cell.length_b   1.000
_cell.length_c   1.000
_cell.angle_alpha   90.00
_cell.angle_beta   90.00
_cell.angle_gamma   90.00
#
_symmetry.space_group_name_H-M   'P 1'
#
loop_
_entity.id
_entity.type
_entity.pdbx_description
1 polymer ?
#
loop_
_entity_poly.entity_id
_entity_poly.type
_entity_poly.pdbx_seq_one_letter_code
_entity_poly.pdbx_strand_id
1 'polypeptide(L)'
;MENHKKFQGKYDCAFNLCSNLLCAKLKSRGISSETENITLIQSVLNSPDIVEYLVNNDFDESHLKPLLLNAIETTRKQLFPDLAKKRFISVDKIYSEIPSVSFSETNTVSSNERNPTQLSTKSKEYLNKISSLFKKKHQILHLSKESLEIVERNIDTVSRFFPLGNIPDISLINVNQPLSGDEIINIYKSVLCGIERKYPVNFLKYEAFKRCAILIQFLVHEVLNIKKDDILGSVTKEVIRQNKLQNVLRLFNYSAKRVCINAFPSLLPAWRKNKINSGHWGYKPNRVKAVKWLVEKKMNIHPQTVGKFIVSKKDFIENGFSYLFTNHYNSVSKALLEAYPWIEPWQTTITKKEFWTDENAHRAIKWMVKKLGWEIDDLPMHFYLGNLNRKTFSRFGLAGLFEKKYSCNIYYVLSATWPGRFRPWEFANIDPKFWKSHKNRIEFAKWTVEKLKIDIDKPTRYIEFQLFEQKFQKYKFYPAVKKQFADDLSRIISPLKTFYREKEKASQLSRKWDLLIKNEKENTLLTNFLLNGLFMGIVKSISTHRIETFTRMKKRHL
;
A
#
# COMPACT_ATOMS: atom_id res chain seq x y z
N MET A 1 20.50 -26.99 33.47
CA MET A 1 21.25 -27.67 32.38
C MET A 1 20.93 -29.16 32.27
N GLU A 2 20.74 -29.90 33.37
CA GLU A 2 20.42 -31.33 33.35
C GLU A 2 19.07 -31.67 32.70
N ASN A 3 18.00 -30.89 32.96
CA ASN A 3 16.68 -31.13 32.36
C ASN A 3 16.67 -30.94 30.84
N HIS A 4 17.47 -29.99 30.32
CA HIS A 4 17.63 -29.79 28.88
C HIS A 4 18.35 -30.97 28.21
N LYS A 5 19.40 -31.50 28.85
CA LYS A 5 20.12 -32.69 28.34
C LYS A 5 19.24 -33.94 28.34
N LYS A 6 18.43 -34.14 29.41
CA LYS A 6 17.47 -35.24 29.49
C LYS A 6 16.39 -35.16 28.40
N PHE A 7 15.84 -33.96 28.17
CA PHE A 7 14.84 -33.76 27.10
C PHE A 7 15.43 -33.99 25.71
N GLN A 8 16.65 -33.50 25.46
CA GLN A 8 17.30 -33.67 24.17
C GLN A 8 17.59 -35.14 23.85
N GLY A 9 18.02 -35.93 24.85
CA GLY A 9 18.16 -37.39 24.70
C GLY A 9 16.82 -38.09 24.37
N LYS A 10 15.72 -37.69 25.01
CA LYS A 10 14.37 -38.22 24.69
C LYS A 10 13.95 -37.86 23.26
N TYR A 11 14.24 -36.64 22.82
CA TYR A 11 13.94 -36.15 21.47
C TYR A 11 14.71 -36.93 20.40
N ASP A 12 16.00 -37.19 20.61
CA ASP A 12 16.84 -37.92 19.66
C ASP A 12 16.38 -39.38 19.50
N CYS A 13 15.97 -40.03 20.59
CA CYS A 13 15.36 -41.36 20.54
C CYS A 13 14.03 -41.37 19.77
N ALA A 14 13.17 -40.37 20.00
CA ALA A 14 11.90 -40.22 19.28
C ALA A 14 12.11 -39.92 17.78
N PHE A 15 13.15 -39.15 17.45
CA PHE A 15 13.55 -38.85 16.08
C PHE A 15 13.98 -40.10 15.31
N ASN A 16 14.83 -40.93 15.91
CA ASN A 16 15.28 -42.19 15.30
C ASN A 16 14.11 -43.17 15.10
N LEU A 17 13.23 -43.29 16.10
CA LEU A 17 12.05 -44.13 16.01
C LEU A 17 11.09 -43.65 14.89
N CYS A 18 10.84 -42.35 14.83
CA CYS A 18 10.01 -41.75 13.77
C CYS A 18 10.62 -41.98 12.38
N SER A 19 11.94 -41.80 12.24
CA SER A 19 12.66 -42.05 10.99
C SER A 19 12.46 -43.49 10.51
N ASN A 20 12.64 -44.47 11.40
CA ASN A 20 12.47 -45.90 11.10
C ASN A 20 11.04 -46.24 10.66
N LEU A 21 10.02 -45.73 11.36
CA LEU A 21 8.62 -45.94 11.01
C LEU A 21 8.27 -45.34 9.66
N LEU A 22 8.83 -44.17 9.35
CA LEU A 22 8.60 -43.48 8.08
C LEU A 22 9.26 -44.22 6.92
N CYS A 23 10.51 -44.65 7.11
CA CYS A 23 11.23 -45.50 6.16
C CYS A 23 10.51 -46.83 5.90
N ALA A 24 9.99 -47.49 6.93
CA ALA A 24 9.20 -48.71 6.77
C ALA A 24 7.90 -48.47 5.97
N LYS A 25 7.18 -47.37 6.24
CA LYS A 25 5.98 -46.97 5.47
C LYS A 25 6.28 -46.57 4.02
N LEU A 26 7.46 -46.04 3.73
CA LEU A 26 7.89 -45.68 2.37
C LEU A 26 8.33 -46.92 1.58
N LYS A 27 9.08 -47.84 2.23
CA LYS A 27 9.50 -49.13 1.64
C LYS A 27 8.32 -50.01 1.27
N SER A 28 7.29 -50.13 2.12
CA SER A 28 6.06 -50.88 1.80
C SER A 28 5.27 -50.31 0.62
N ARG A 29 5.63 -49.12 0.12
CA ARG A 29 5.00 -48.46 -1.04
C ARG A 29 5.91 -48.42 -2.28
N GLY A 30 7.04 -49.14 -2.26
CA GLY A 30 7.97 -49.23 -3.39
C GLY A 30 8.79 -47.96 -3.63
N ILE A 31 8.91 -47.08 -2.63
CA ILE A 31 9.72 -45.86 -2.72
C ILE A 31 11.05 -46.11 -2.02
N SER A 32 12.14 -46.29 -2.77
CA SER A 32 13.51 -46.31 -2.24
C SER A 32 13.96 -44.88 -1.96
N SER A 33 13.71 -44.40 -0.76
CA SER A 33 14.18 -43.11 -0.29
C SER A 33 15.14 -43.33 0.88
N GLU A 34 16.44 -43.25 0.59
CA GLU A 34 17.51 -43.06 1.58
C GLU A 34 17.55 -41.62 2.12
N THR A 35 16.73 -40.70 1.59
CA THR A 35 16.74 -39.31 2.04
C THR A 35 15.92 -39.15 3.32
N GLU A 36 16.63 -38.95 4.43
CA GLU A 36 16.10 -38.44 5.69
C GLU A 36 15.33 -37.12 5.42
N ASN A 37 14.00 -37.18 5.39
CA ASN A 37 13.18 -35.96 5.37
C ASN A 37 13.13 -35.38 6.79
N ILE A 38 14.27 -34.84 7.25
CA ILE A 38 14.49 -34.27 8.59
C ILE A 38 13.39 -33.26 8.93
N THR A 39 12.99 -32.43 7.97
CA THR A 39 11.92 -31.43 8.13
C THR A 39 10.54 -32.05 8.40
N LEU A 40 10.26 -33.21 7.81
CA LEU A 40 9.00 -33.91 7.99
C LEU A 40 8.99 -34.65 9.34
N ILE A 41 10.11 -35.24 9.74
CA ILE A 41 10.28 -35.86 11.06
C ILE A 41 10.14 -34.79 12.15
N GLN A 42 10.79 -33.63 12.01
CA GLN A 42 10.64 -32.50 12.94
C GLN A 42 9.20 -32.00 13.01
N SER A 43 8.49 -31.93 11.88
CA SER A 43 7.08 -31.52 11.87
C SER A 43 6.16 -32.53 12.55
N VAL A 44 6.49 -33.82 12.52
CA VAL A 44 5.75 -34.88 13.24
C VAL A 44 6.04 -34.77 14.74
N LEU A 45 7.30 -34.64 15.13
CA LEU A 45 7.70 -34.53 16.54
C LEU A 45 7.20 -33.25 17.22
N ASN A 46 6.95 -32.20 16.45
CA ASN A 46 6.36 -30.95 16.93
C ASN A 46 4.83 -31.01 17.06
N SER A 47 4.19 -32.18 16.86
CA SER A 47 2.77 -32.31 17.16
C SER A 47 2.52 -32.11 18.66
N PRO A 48 1.42 -31.43 19.06
CA PRO A 48 1.13 -31.13 20.46
C PRO A 48 1.18 -32.39 21.35
N ASP A 49 0.57 -33.48 20.88
CA ASP A 49 0.45 -34.75 21.59
C ASP A 49 1.81 -35.40 21.87
N ILE A 50 2.76 -35.28 20.93
CA ILE A 50 4.12 -35.85 21.08
C ILE A 50 4.97 -34.97 21.99
N VAL A 51 4.88 -33.65 21.84
CA VAL A 51 5.62 -32.71 22.70
C VAL A 51 5.15 -32.84 24.15
N GLU A 52 3.84 -32.93 24.38
CA GLU A 52 3.27 -33.12 25.72
C GLU A 52 3.72 -34.44 26.35
N TYR A 53 3.74 -35.52 25.57
CA TYR A 53 4.22 -36.82 26.05
C TYR A 53 5.73 -36.79 26.39
N LEU A 54 6.57 -36.20 25.54
CA LEU A 54 8.02 -36.12 25.75
C LEU A 54 8.42 -35.22 26.93
N VAL A 55 7.58 -34.25 27.29
CA VAL A 55 7.79 -33.38 28.46
C VAL A 55 7.39 -34.08 29.76
N ASN A 56 6.28 -34.83 29.76
CA ASN A 56 5.67 -35.36 30.98
C ASN A 56 6.08 -36.79 31.35
N ASN A 57 6.58 -37.58 30.40
CA ASN A 57 6.87 -39.01 30.60
C ASN A 57 8.32 -39.37 30.25
N ASP A 58 8.79 -40.51 30.76
CA ASP A 58 10.02 -41.14 30.29
C ASP A 58 9.83 -41.83 28.94
N PHE A 59 10.93 -42.03 28.21
CA PHE A 59 10.87 -42.58 26.85
C PHE A 59 10.45 -44.05 26.89
N ASP A 60 9.24 -44.34 26.43
CA ASP A 60 8.76 -45.70 26.17
C ASP A 60 8.35 -45.85 24.70
N GLU A 61 9.05 -46.73 23.99
CA GLU A 61 8.81 -47.00 22.57
C GLU A 61 7.42 -47.57 22.31
N SER A 62 6.88 -48.38 23.23
CA SER A 62 5.60 -49.08 23.05
C SER A 62 4.43 -48.11 23.00
N HIS A 63 4.47 -47.07 23.85
CA HIS A 63 3.43 -46.05 23.92
C HIS A 63 3.62 -44.93 22.89
N LEU A 64 4.87 -44.58 22.55
CA LEU A 64 5.17 -43.51 21.61
C LEU A 64 4.90 -43.92 20.14
N LYS A 65 5.08 -45.19 19.80
CA LYS A 65 4.86 -45.72 18.43
C LYS A 65 3.46 -45.47 17.86
N PRO A 66 2.33 -45.75 18.55
CA PRO A 66 1.00 -45.44 18.02
C PRO A 66 0.75 -43.93 17.90
N LEU A 67 1.26 -43.12 18.83
CA LEU A 67 1.17 -41.66 18.78
C LEU A 67 1.91 -41.09 17.57
N LEU A 68 3.13 -41.56 17.32
CA LEU A 68 3.91 -41.20 16.13
C LEU A 68 3.22 -41.61 14.84
N LEU A 69 2.62 -42.81 14.77
CA LEU A 69 1.90 -43.25 13.57
C LEU A 69 0.68 -42.37 13.27
N ASN A 70 -0.06 -41.95 14.30
CA ASN A 70 -1.19 -41.03 14.16
C ASN A 70 -0.71 -39.64 13.73
N ALA A 71 0.33 -39.10 14.39
CA ALA A 71 0.94 -37.82 14.07
C ALA A 71 1.47 -37.77 12.63
N ILE A 72 2.17 -38.82 12.18
CA ILE A 72 2.59 -38.98 10.78
C ILE A 72 1.40 -38.86 9.82
N GLU A 73 0.24 -39.42 10.19
CA GLU A 73 -0.95 -39.39 9.35
C GLU A 73 -1.67 -38.05 9.36
N THR A 74 -1.71 -37.36 10.50
CA THR A 74 -2.27 -36.00 10.63
C THR A 74 -1.40 -34.97 9.93
N THR A 75 -0.08 -34.97 10.16
CA THR A 75 0.88 -34.10 9.47
C THR A 75 0.81 -34.33 7.97
N ARG A 76 0.62 -35.58 7.52
CA ARG A 76 0.39 -35.90 6.10
C ARG A 76 -0.90 -35.29 5.57
N LYS A 77 -2.03 -35.39 6.29
CA LYS A 77 -3.30 -34.79 5.87
C LYS A 77 -3.22 -33.25 5.79
N GLN A 78 -2.48 -32.63 6.72
CA GLN A 78 -2.31 -31.17 6.79
C GLN A 78 -1.38 -30.63 5.70
N LEU A 79 -0.24 -31.29 5.46
CA LEU A 79 0.70 -30.87 4.40
C LEU A 79 0.18 -31.22 2.99
N PHE A 80 -0.72 -32.21 2.88
CA PHE A 80 -1.22 -32.71 1.59
C PHE A 80 -2.75 -32.94 1.60
N PRO A 81 -3.58 -31.88 1.63
CA PRO A 81 -5.04 -31.98 1.64
C PRO A 81 -5.63 -32.57 0.34
N ASP A 82 -4.94 -32.43 -0.79
CA ASP A 82 -5.35 -32.98 -2.08
C ASP A 82 -4.81 -34.41 -2.28
N LEU A 83 -5.52 -35.38 -1.71
CA LEU A 83 -5.17 -36.81 -1.72
C LEU A 83 -5.16 -37.50 -3.11
N ALA A 84 -5.45 -36.79 -4.20
CA ALA A 84 -5.69 -37.45 -5.49
C ALA A 84 -4.43 -37.81 -6.30
N LYS A 85 -3.26 -37.17 -6.14
CA LYS A 85 -2.10 -37.43 -7.04
C LYS A 85 -0.75 -37.43 -6.33
N LYS A 86 -0.28 -38.65 -6.04
CA LYS A 86 1.02 -39.02 -5.44
C LYS A 86 2.22 -38.78 -6.36
N ARG A 87 2.61 -37.53 -6.69
CA ARG A 87 3.94 -37.22 -7.26
C ARG A 87 4.45 -35.83 -6.85
N PHE A 88 5.60 -35.80 -6.17
CA PHE A 88 6.41 -34.61 -5.98
C PHE A 88 7.24 -34.37 -7.24
N ILE A 89 7.12 -33.19 -7.84
CA ILE A 89 8.09 -32.70 -8.82
C ILE A 89 8.58 -31.35 -8.28
N SER A 90 9.85 -31.29 -7.90
CA SER A 90 10.51 -30.03 -7.58
C SER A 90 10.52 -29.14 -8.82
N VAL A 91 10.14 -27.87 -8.63
CA VAL A 91 10.16 -26.84 -9.68
C VAL A 91 11.58 -26.62 -10.21
N ASP A 92 12.60 -27.01 -9.45
CA ASP A 92 14.01 -26.79 -9.83
C ASP A 92 14.50 -27.73 -10.94
N LYS A 93 13.88 -28.90 -11.15
CA LYS A 93 14.19 -29.80 -12.29
C LYS A 93 13.70 -29.27 -13.65
N ILE A 94 12.97 -28.17 -13.66
CA ILE A 94 12.32 -27.59 -14.84
C ILE A 94 13.29 -26.71 -15.66
N TYR A 95 14.41 -26.29 -15.06
CA TYR A 95 15.23 -25.19 -15.59
C TYR A 95 16.56 -25.62 -16.22
N SER A 96 16.59 -26.73 -16.97
CA SER A 96 17.67 -26.94 -17.93
C SER A 96 17.33 -26.23 -19.25
N GLU A 97 18.21 -25.31 -19.64
CA GLU A 97 18.24 -24.46 -20.85
C GLU A 97 17.20 -24.80 -21.93
N ILE A 98 16.13 -23.99 -22.00
CA ILE A 98 15.09 -24.09 -23.03
C ILE A 98 15.38 -23.02 -24.10
N PRO A 99 15.64 -23.40 -25.37
CA PRO A 99 15.85 -22.44 -26.45
C PRO A 99 14.60 -21.59 -26.70
N SER A 100 14.77 -20.29 -26.94
CA SER A 100 13.73 -19.42 -27.46
C SER A 100 13.55 -19.67 -28.96
N VAL A 101 12.40 -20.20 -29.37
CA VAL A 101 12.07 -20.37 -30.79
C VAL A 101 11.34 -19.12 -31.26
N SER A 102 11.90 -18.43 -32.27
CA SER A 102 11.27 -17.30 -32.95
C SER A 102 10.34 -17.80 -34.06
N PHE A 103 9.10 -17.33 -34.07
CA PHE A 103 8.12 -17.62 -35.13
C PHE A 103 7.80 -16.35 -35.92
N SER A 104 7.75 -16.47 -37.25
CA SER A 104 7.45 -15.39 -38.19
C SER A 104 5.95 -15.23 -38.40
N GLU A 105 5.45 -14.01 -38.22
CA GLU A 105 4.04 -13.62 -38.35
C GLU A 105 3.54 -13.70 -39.79
N THR A 106 2.40 -14.36 -40.05
CA THR A 106 1.49 -13.92 -41.13
C THR A 106 0.01 -14.27 -40.88
N ASN A 107 -0.78 -13.19 -40.92
CA ASN A 107 -2.07 -13.00 -41.59
C ASN A 107 -3.38 -13.51 -40.95
N THR A 108 -4.03 -12.53 -40.32
CA THR A 108 -5.47 -12.42 -40.04
C THR A 108 -6.33 -12.46 -41.31
N VAL A 109 -7.43 -13.22 -41.30
CA VAL A 109 -8.52 -13.10 -42.30
C VAL A 109 -9.86 -12.98 -41.59
N SER A 110 -10.63 -11.98 -42.03
CA SER A 110 -11.92 -11.54 -41.54
C SER A 110 -13.06 -12.50 -41.90
N SER A 111 -14.05 -12.52 -41.01
CA SER A 111 -15.37 -13.13 -41.11
C SER A 111 -16.22 -12.55 -42.24
N ASN A 112 -16.96 -13.41 -42.96
CA ASN A 112 -18.32 -13.12 -43.42
C ASN A 112 -19.13 -14.41 -43.71
N GLU A 113 -20.34 -14.40 -43.13
CA GLU A 113 -21.63 -15.03 -43.50
C GLU A 113 -21.68 -16.49 -44.01
N ARG A 114 -22.32 -17.36 -43.21
CA ARG A 114 -22.68 -18.75 -43.58
C ARG A 114 -24.19 -18.90 -43.72
N ASN A 115 -24.65 -19.31 -44.90
CA ASN A 115 -25.91 -20.03 -45.08
C ASN A 115 -25.67 -21.55 -44.94
N PRO A 116 -26.58 -22.31 -44.32
CA PRO A 116 -26.37 -23.73 -44.02
C PRO A 116 -26.83 -24.58 -45.21
N THR A 117 -25.90 -25.25 -45.92
CA THR A 117 -26.10 -26.59 -46.55
C THR A 117 -25.00 -27.04 -47.53
N GLN A 118 -23.91 -26.31 -47.78
CA GLN A 118 -22.84 -26.83 -48.66
C GLN A 118 -21.45 -26.57 -48.08
N LEU A 119 -20.60 -27.61 -48.05
CA LEU A 119 -19.16 -27.48 -47.77
C LEU A 119 -18.56 -26.36 -48.63
N SER A 120 -17.74 -25.49 -48.02
CA SER A 120 -17.09 -24.39 -48.73
C SER A 120 -16.28 -24.87 -49.94
N THR A 121 -16.18 -24.06 -50.99
CA THR A 121 -15.43 -24.39 -52.22
C THR A 121 -13.97 -24.74 -51.92
N LYS A 122 -13.33 -24.03 -50.99
CA LYS A 122 -11.97 -24.34 -50.50
C LYS A 122 -11.87 -25.70 -49.81
N SER A 123 -12.88 -26.06 -49.01
CA SER A 123 -12.94 -27.36 -48.33
C SER A 123 -13.10 -28.51 -49.34
N LYS A 124 -13.88 -28.30 -50.42
CA LYS A 124 -14.04 -29.26 -51.51
C LYS A 124 -12.75 -29.44 -52.33
N GLU A 125 -12.04 -28.36 -52.65
CA GLU A 125 -10.75 -28.43 -53.37
C GLU A 125 -9.67 -29.15 -52.55
N TYR A 126 -9.58 -28.85 -51.25
CA TYR A 126 -8.67 -29.53 -50.33
C TYR A 126 -9.01 -31.02 -50.17
N LEU A 127 -10.29 -31.34 -50.00
CA LEU A 127 -10.77 -32.73 -49.98
C LEU A 127 -10.49 -33.45 -51.29
N ASN A 128 -10.63 -32.81 -52.46
CA ASN A 128 -10.31 -33.42 -53.74
C ASN A 128 -8.81 -33.71 -53.89
N LYS A 129 -7.95 -32.83 -53.35
CA LYS A 129 -6.50 -33.01 -53.32
C LYS A 129 -6.09 -34.17 -52.40
N ILE A 130 -6.70 -34.29 -51.22
CA ILE A 130 -6.52 -35.44 -50.30
C ILE A 130 -7.18 -36.73 -50.81
N SER A 131 -8.34 -36.62 -51.47
CA SER A 131 -9.09 -37.75 -52.04
C SER A 131 -8.32 -38.44 -53.16
N SER A 132 -7.44 -37.72 -53.87
CA SER A 132 -6.50 -38.34 -54.81
C SER A 132 -5.56 -39.36 -54.15
N LEU A 133 -5.23 -39.19 -52.86
CA LEU A 133 -4.43 -40.11 -52.05
C LEU A 133 -5.28 -41.21 -51.38
N PHE A 134 -6.57 -40.97 -51.13
CA PHE A 134 -7.48 -41.85 -50.38
C PHE A 134 -8.45 -42.68 -51.24
N LYS A 135 -8.27 -42.68 -52.57
CA LYS A 135 -9.24 -43.15 -53.59
C LYS A 135 -9.61 -44.65 -53.58
N LYS A 136 -9.29 -45.42 -52.54
CA LYS A 136 -9.65 -46.85 -52.45
C LYS A 136 -10.63 -47.23 -51.34
N LYS A 137 -11.21 -46.32 -50.57
CA LYS A 137 -12.29 -46.69 -49.62
C LYS A 137 -13.24 -45.52 -49.34
N HIS A 138 -14.53 -45.77 -49.61
CA HIS A 138 -15.73 -45.03 -49.18
C HIS A 138 -16.31 -43.95 -50.11
N GLN A 139 -17.18 -44.41 -51.01
CA GLN A 139 -18.54 -43.84 -51.09
C GLN A 139 -19.30 -44.22 -49.81
N ILE A 140 -20.28 -43.41 -49.42
CA ILE A 140 -21.19 -43.60 -48.27
C ILE A 140 -20.62 -43.06 -46.95
N LEU A 141 -21.01 -41.83 -46.61
CA LEU A 141 -21.21 -41.41 -45.23
C LEU A 141 -22.27 -40.30 -45.24
N HIS A 142 -23.54 -40.67 -44.98
CA HIS A 142 -24.59 -39.70 -44.67
C HIS A 142 -24.29 -39.11 -43.28
N LEU A 143 -23.51 -38.02 -43.25
CA LEU A 143 -23.11 -37.34 -42.02
C LEU A 143 -24.23 -36.40 -41.53
N SER A 144 -24.50 -36.42 -40.22
CA SER A 144 -25.42 -35.47 -39.59
C SER A 144 -24.88 -34.04 -39.64
N LYS A 145 -25.74 -33.02 -39.47
CA LYS A 145 -25.35 -31.59 -39.50
C LYS A 145 -24.22 -31.26 -38.50
N GLU A 146 -24.28 -31.80 -37.29
CA GLU A 146 -23.21 -31.66 -36.28
C GLU A 146 -21.90 -32.33 -36.74
N SER A 147 -22.00 -33.48 -37.40
CA SER A 147 -20.82 -34.19 -37.93
C SER A 147 -20.18 -33.41 -39.08
N LEU A 148 -20.99 -32.76 -39.93
CA LEU A 148 -20.52 -31.88 -41.00
C LEU A 148 -19.79 -30.65 -40.45
N GLU A 149 -20.33 -30.00 -39.42
CA GLU A 149 -19.67 -28.86 -38.76
C GLU A 149 -18.33 -29.24 -38.12
N ILE A 150 -18.23 -30.43 -37.52
CA ILE A 150 -16.96 -30.96 -36.98
C ILE A 150 -15.97 -31.25 -38.10
N VAL A 151 -16.43 -31.85 -39.20
CA VAL A 151 -15.59 -32.15 -40.37
C VAL A 151 -15.09 -30.85 -41.03
N GLU A 152 -15.96 -29.86 -41.24
CA GLU A 152 -15.59 -28.54 -41.75
C GLU A 152 -14.57 -27.85 -40.84
N ARG A 153 -14.78 -27.88 -39.51
CA ARG A 153 -13.83 -27.31 -38.55
C ARG A 153 -12.47 -28.01 -38.61
N ASN A 154 -12.44 -29.32 -38.79
CA ASN A 154 -11.20 -30.08 -38.94
C ASN A 154 -10.51 -29.78 -40.29
N ILE A 155 -11.27 -29.61 -41.37
CA ILE A 155 -10.71 -29.22 -42.68
C ILE A 155 -10.14 -27.80 -42.62
N ASP A 156 -10.82 -26.87 -41.94
CA ASP A 156 -10.34 -25.51 -41.72
C ASP A 156 -9.06 -25.49 -40.86
N THR A 157 -8.93 -26.35 -39.85
CA THR A 157 -7.67 -26.45 -39.07
C THR A 157 -6.55 -27.11 -39.87
N VAL A 158 -6.83 -28.18 -40.61
CA VAL A 158 -5.81 -28.85 -41.45
C VAL A 158 -5.32 -27.91 -42.55
N SER A 159 -6.21 -27.17 -43.22
CA SER A 159 -5.82 -26.21 -44.26
C SER A 159 -5.00 -25.03 -43.73
N ARG A 160 -5.22 -24.60 -42.49
CA ARG A 160 -4.37 -23.59 -41.81
C ARG A 160 -2.96 -24.10 -41.52
N PHE A 161 -2.83 -25.33 -41.05
CA PHE A 161 -1.52 -25.87 -40.64
C PHE A 161 -0.72 -26.55 -41.77
N PHE A 162 -1.41 -27.04 -42.81
CA PHE A 162 -0.83 -27.73 -43.97
C PHE A 162 -1.41 -27.17 -45.28
N PRO A 163 -1.12 -25.90 -45.63
CA PRO A 163 -1.69 -25.23 -46.80
C PRO A 163 -1.29 -25.90 -48.13
N LEU A 164 -0.13 -26.57 -48.17
CA LEU A 164 0.36 -27.30 -49.34
C LEU A 164 -0.13 -28.76 -49.41
N GLY A 165 -0.80 -29.27 -48.37
CA GLY A 165 -1.28 -30.65 -48.30
C GLY A 165 -0.21 -31.71 -48.02
N ASN A 166 1.04 -31.31 -47.74
CA ASN A 166 2.10 -32.23 -47.37
C ASN A 166 2.03 -32.55 -45.87
N ILE A 167 1.50 -33.74 -45.54
CA ILE A 167 1.42 -34.23 -44.15
C ILE A 167 2.65 -35.10 -43.90
N PRO A 168 3.57 -34.70 -43.00
CA PRO A 168 4.76 -35.49 -42.70
C PRO A 168 4.38 -36.82 -42.06
N ASP A 169 5.06 -37.90 -42.46
CA ASP A 169 4.84 -39.23 -41.88
C ASP A 169 5.45 -39.30 -40.48
N ILE A 170 4.60 -39.54 -39.48
CA ILE A 170 4.96 -39.56 -38.06
C ILE A 170 5.43 -40.95 -37.63
N SER A 171 5.15 -41.99 -38.42
CA SER A 171 5.48 -43.37 -38.08
C SER A 171 6.99 -43.63 -37.99
N LEU A 172 7.79 -42.86 -38.72
CA LEU A 172 9.25 -42.96 -38.76
C LEU A 172 9.94 -42.17 -37.63
N ILE A 173 9.20 -41.36 -36.88
CA ILE A 173 9.80 -40.49 -35.85
C ILE A 173 10.14 -41.30 -34.60
N ASN A 174 11.43 -41.39 -34.28
CA ASN A 174 11.90 -42.04 -33.05
C ASN A 174 11.74 -41.13 -31.82
N VAL A 175 10.64 -41.35 -31.10
CA VAL A 175 10.23 -40.55 -29.94
C VAL A 175 11.21 -40.62 -28.75
N ASN A 176 12.06 -41.66 -28.71
CA ASN A 176 13.02 -41.91 -27.63
C ASN A 176 14.36 -41.16 -27.82
N GLN A 177 14.53 -40.43 -28.91
CA GLN A 177 15.69 -39.57 -29.20
C GLN A 177 15.34 -38.09 -28.99
N PRO A 178 16.34 -37.19 -28.88
CA PRO A 178 16.07 -35.75 -28.91
C PRO A 178 15.39 -35.37 -30.24
N LEU A 179 14.23 -34.72 -30.14
CA LEU A 179 13.46 -34.28 -31.31
C LEU A 179 13.71 -32.79 -31.54
N SER A 180 13.76 -32.38 -32.80
CA SER A 180 13.77 -30.97 -33.18
C SER A 180 12.44 -30.27 -32.82
N GLY A 181 12.46 -28.94 -32.70
CA GLY A 181 11.27 -28.15 -32.42
C GLY A 181 10.15 -28.37 -33.45
N ASP A 182 10.52 -28.50 -34.72
CA ASP A 182 9.57 -28.67 -35.83
C ASP A 182 8.92 -30.06 -35.82
N GLU A 183 9.66 -31.12 -35.49
CA GLU A 183 9.09 -32.47 -35.34
C GLU A 183 8.08 -32.53 -34.19
N ILE A 184 8.39 -31.88 -33.06
CA ILE A 184 7.48 -31.78 -31.90
C ILE A 184 6.20 -31.03 -32.29
N ILE A 185 6.33 -29.95 -33.04
CA ILE A 185 5.19 -29.15 -33.53
C ILE A 185 4.38 -29.92 -34.57
N ASN A 186 5.01 -30.69 -35.47
CA ASN A 186 4.30 -31.49 -36.47
C ASN A 186 3.50 -32.63 -35.84
N ILE A 187 4.05 -33.31 -34.83
CA ILE A 187 3.30 -34.29 -34.02
C ILE A 187 2.12 -33.62 -33.30
N TYR A 188 2.29 -32.39 -32.84
CA TYR A 188 1.19 -31.65 -32.23
C TYR A 188 0.11 -31.26 -33.24
N LYS A 189 0.51 -30.72 -34.40
CA LYS A 189 -0.40 -30.34 -35.49
C LYS A 189 -1.23 -31.53 -35.95
N SER A 190 -0.63 -32.72 -36.09
CA SER A 190 -1.36 -33.92 -36.51
C SER A 190 -2.43 -34.37 -35.50
N VAL A 191 -2.12 -34.31 -34.19
CA VAL A 191 -3.07 -34.63 -33.13
C VAL A 191 -4.14 -33.54 -32.98
N LEU A 192 -3.77 -32.27 -33.17
CA LEU A 192 -4.70 -31.13 -33.11
C LEU A 192 -5.69 -31.16 -34.28
N CYS A 193 -5.22 -31.51 -35.48
CA CYS A 193 -6.02 -31.69 -36.69
C CYS A 193 -6.85 -32.98 -36.69
N GLY A 194 -6.61 -33.90 -35.75
CA GLY A 194 -7.29 -35.18 -35.67
C GLY A 194 -6.83 -36.22 -36.71
N ILE A 195 -5.71 -35.98 -37.40
CA ILE A 195 -5.05 -36.96 -38.27
C ILE A 195 -4.60 -38.15 -37.42
N GLU A 196 -3.98 -37.86 -36.27
CA GLU A 196 -3.60 -38.85 -35.28
C GLU A 196 -4.56 -38.84 -34.10
N ARG A 197 -5.03 -40.03 -33.70
CA ARG A 197 -6.00 -40.15 -32.59
C ARG A 197 -5.37 -39.82 -31.23
N LYS A 198 -4.08 -40.07 -31.07
CA LYS A 198 -3.33 -39.91 -29.81
C LYS A 198 -1.88 -39.53 -30.12
N TYR A 199 -1.21 -38.89 -29.17
CA TYR A 199 0.24 -38.72 -29.25
C TYR A 199 0.97 -40.06 -29.28
N PRO A 200 2.14 -40.13 -29.93
CA PRO A 200 3.00 -41.29 -29.87
C PRO A 200 3.27 -41.76 -28.43
N VAL A 201 3.38 -43.08 -28.26
CA VAL A 201 3.69 -43.67 -26.95
C VAL A 201 5.03 -43.11 -26.46
N ASN A 202 5.13 -42.78 -25.17
CA ASN A 202 6.32 -42.16 -24.55
C ASN A 202 6.70 -40.75 -25.05
N PHE A 203 5.86 -40.07 -25.84
CA PHE A 203 6.14 -38.72 -26.34
C PHE A 203 6.56 -37.70 -25.27
N LEU A 204 5.98 -37.79 -24.08
CA LEU A 204 6.28 -36.92 -22.96
C LEU A 204 7.10 -37.62 -21.86
N LYS A 205 7.90 -38.64 -22.22
CA LYS A 205 8.81 -39.34 -21.29
C LYS A 205 10.23 -38.79 -21.36
N TYR A 206 10.77 -38.63 -22.57
CA TYR A 206 12.09 -38.04 -22.82
C TYR A 206 11.97 -36.53 -23.05
N GLU A 207 12.88 -35.72 -22.47
CA GLU A 207 12.87 -34.25 -22.54
C GLU A 207 11.49 -33.59 -22.28
N ALA A 208 10.69 -34.18 -21.38
CA ALA A 208 9.28 -33.86 -21.21
C ALA A 208 9.02 -32.35 -20.99
N PHE A 209 9.83 -31.69 -20.17
CA PHE A 209 9.70 -30.25 -19.86
C PHE A 209 9.97 -29.35 -21.08
N LYS A 210 11.02 -29.66 -21.85
CA LYS A 210 11.40 -28.94 -23.07
C LYS A 210 10.34 -29.11 -24.16
N ARG A 211 9.88 -30.35 -24.39
CA ARG A 211 8.78 -30.64 -25.33
C ARG A 211 7.50 -29.91 -24.92
N CYS A 212 7.15 -29.94 -23.63
CA CYS A 212 5.98 -29.20 -23.12
C CYS A 212 6.11 -27.68 -23.30
N ALA A 213 7.31 -27.11 -23.12
CA ALA A 213 7.54 -25.69 -23.32
C ALA A 213 7.28 -25.28 -24.77
N ILE A 214 7.84 -26.03 -25.74
CA ILE A 214 7.66 -25.79 -27.18
C ILE A 214 6.17 -25.87 -27.56
N LEU A 215 5.45 -26.90 -27.10
CA LEU A 215 4.02 -27.07 -27.38
C LEU A 215 3.18 -25.89 -26.87
N ILE A 216 3.49 -25.39 -25.68
CA ILE A 216 2.73 -24.30 -25.06
C ILE A 216 3.11 -22.94 -25.65
N GLN A 217 4.37 -22.74 -26.02
CA GLN A 217 4.80 -21.56 -26.77
C GLN A 217 4.10 -21.49 -28.13
N PHE A 218 4.03 -22.61 -28.85
CA PHE A 218 3.30 -22.70 -30.11
C PHE A 218 1.79 -22.45 -29.91
N LEU A 219 1.17 -23.06 -28.89
CA LEU A 219 -0.24 -22.83 -28.55
C LEU A 219 -0.52 -21.33 -28.31
N VAL A 220 0.33 -20.66 -27.53
CA VAL A 220 0.10 -19.26 -27.13
C VAL A 220 0.29 -18.27 -28.28
N HIS A 221 1.34 -18.44 -29.09
CA HIS A 221 1.64 -17.50 -30.18
C HIS A 221 0.85 -17.82 -31.45
N GLU A 222 0.86 -19.07 -31.91
CA GLU A 222 0.33 -19.44 -33.23
C GLU A 222 -1.16 -19.77 -33.21
N VAL A 223 -1.65 -20.42 -32.14
CA VAL A 223 -3.05 -20.88 -32.08
C VAL A 223 -3.95 -19.84 -31.42
N LEU A 224 -3.51 -19.26 -30.29
CA LEU A 224 -4.31 -18.34 -29.49
C LEU A 224 -3.98 -16.86 -29.73
N ASN A 225 -2.81 -16.55 -30.27
CA ASN A 225 -2.30 -15.19 -30.50
C ASN A 225 -2.45 -14.26 -29.27
N ILE A 226 -2.05 -14.75 -28.10
CA ILE A 226 -2.20 -14.04 -26.82
C ILE A 226 -0.93 -13.22 -26.52
N LYS A 227 -1.12 -11.96 -26.12
CA LYS A 227 -0.02 -11.09 -25.65
C LYS A 227 0.60 -11.64 -24.37
N LYS A 228 1.92 -11.46 -24.22
CA LYS A 228 2.74 -11.99 -23.12
C LYS A 228 2.18 -11.69 -21.71
N ASP A 229 1.58 -10.53 -21.52
CA ASP A 229 1.07 -10.09 -20.21
C ASP A 229 -0.23 -10.79 -19.77
N ASP A 230 -1.00 -11.33 -20.72
CA ASP A 230 -2.31 -11.94 -20.46
C ASP A 230 -2.26 -13.48 -20.37
N ILE A 231 -1.10 -14.09 -20.64
CA ILE A 231 -0.92 -15.56 -20.69
C ILE A 231 -1.45 -16.24 -19.43
N LEU A 232 -1.13 -15.71 -18.24
CA LEU A 232 -1.53 -16.34 -16.96
C LEU A 232 -3.04 -16.26 -16.68
N GLY A 233 -3.75 -15.30 -17.29
CA GLY A 233 -5.20 -15.14 -17.15
C GLY A 233 -5.97 -15.91 -18.22
N SER A 234 -5.49 -15.87 -19.46
CA SER A 234 -6.20 -16.42 -20.62
C SER A 234 -5.95 -17.91 -20.84
N VAL A 235 -4.78 -18.43 -20.47
CA VAL A 235 -4.46 -19.86 -20.64
C VAL A 235 -4.97 -20.65 -19.43
N THR A 236 -6.26 -20.95 -19.44
CA THR A 236 -6.90 -21.77 -18.40
C THR A 236 -6.73 -23.27 -18.65
N LYS A 237 -7.14 -24.11 -17.69
CA LYS A 237 -7.07 -25.58 -17.83
C LYS A 237 -7.95 -26.05 -18.97
N GLU A 238 -9.08 -25.39 -19.17
CA GLU A 238 -10.08 -25.65 -20.18
C GLU A 238 -9.50 -25.40 -21.57
N VAL A 239 -8.80 -24.27 -21.76
CA VAL A 239 -8.13 -23.94 -23.02
C VAL A 239 -7.08 -25.00 -23.37
N ILE A 240 -6.24 -25.40 -22.41
CA ILE A 240 -5.22 -26.44 -22.66
C ILE A 240 -5.88 -27.80 -22.97
N ARG A 241 -7.02 -28.13 -22.33
CA ARG A 241 -7.78 -29.36 -22.60
C ARG A 241 -8.44 -29.35 -23.98
N GLN A 242 -9.04 -28.23 -24.37
CA GLN A 242 -9.68 -28.04 -25.68
C GLN A 242 -8.66 -28.19 -26.82
N ASN A 243 -7.42 -27.75 -26.60
CA ASN A 243 -6.32 -27.86 -27.56
C ASN A 243 -5.52 -29.17 -27.46
N LYS A 244 -6.16 -30.26 -26.98
CA LYS A 244 -5.62 -31.63 -26.94
C LYS A 244 -4.31 -31.80 -26.15
N LEU A 245 -4.00 -30.92 -25.19
CA LEU A 245 -2.77 -30.97 -24.39
C LEU A 245 -3.00 -31.48 -22.95
N GLN A 246 -4.01 -32.33 -22.74
CA GLN A 246 -4.35 -32.91 -21.44
C GLN A 246 -3.18 -33.68 -20.79
N ASN A 247 -2.33 -34.33 -21.59
CA ASN A 247 -1.16 -35.05 -21.08
C ASN A 247 -0.09 -34.10 -20.51
N VAL A 248 0.05 -32.89 -21.07
CA VAL A 248 0.90 -31.84 -20.52
C VAL A 248 0.36 -31.39 -19.16
N LEU A 249 -0.95 -31.12 -19.06
CA LEU A 249 -1.57 -30.82 -17.76
C LEU A 249 -1.28 -31.92 -16.72
N ARG A 250 -1.38 -33.19 -17.10
CA ARG A 250 -1.12 -34.32 -16.20
C ARG A 250 0.32 -34.31 -15.67
N LEU A 251 1.31 -33.94 -16.47
CA LEU A 251 2.70 -33.82 -16.02
C LEU A 251 2.90 -32.73 -14.95
N PHE A 252 2.18 -31.62 -15.08
CA PHE A 252 2.27 -30.48 -14.16
C PHE A 252 1.17 -30.49 -13.09
N ASN A 253 0.69 -31.68 -12.71
CA ASN A 253 -0.35 -31.87 -11.68
C ASN A 253 -1.61 -31.02 -11.92
N TYR A 254 -2.04 -30.91 -13.19
CA TYR A 254 -3.23 -30.19 -13.64
C TYR A 254 -3.22 -28.69 -13.31
N SER A 255 -2.02 -28.09 -13.16
CA SER A 255 -1.85 -26.67 -12.95
C SER A 255 -1.49 -25.96 -14.26
N ALA A 256 -2.47 -25.30 -14.89
CA ALA A 256 -2.24 -24.47 -16.09
C ALA A 256 -1.18 -23.40 -15.83
N LYS A 257 -1.14 -22.85 -14.61
CA LYS A 257 -0.12 -21.88 -14.18
C LYS A 257 1.29 -22.45 -14.24
N ARG A 258 1.51 -23.68 -13.73
CA ARG A 258 2.84 -24.34 -13.78
C ARG A 258 3.26 -24.64 -15.21
N VAL A 259 2.31 -25.03 -16.06
CA VAL A 259 2.53 -25.24 -17.50
C VAL A 259 3.00 -23.95 -18.18
N CYS A 260 2.30 -22.84 -17.95
CA CYS A 260 2.68 -21.54 -18.51
C CYS A 260 4.03 -21.04 -18.00
N ILE A 261 4.33 -21.29 -16.72
CA ILE A 261 5.62 -20.95 -16.10
C ILE A 261 6.77 -21.73 -16.73
N ASN A 262 6.58 -23.00 -17.04
CA ASN A 262 7.55 -23.84 -17.72
C ASN A 262 7.85 -23.31 -19.13
N ALA A 263 6.80 -22.92 -19.87
CA ALA A 263 6.92 -22.40 -21.23
C ALA A 263 7.49 -20.97 -21.29
N PHE A 264 7.15 -20.14 -20.30
CA PHE A 264 7.56 -18.75 -20.20
C PHE A 264 8.13 -18.46 -18.81
N PRO A 265 9.39 -18.84 -18.54
CA PRO A 265 10.03 -18.63 -17.24
C PRO A 265 10.03 -17.15 -16.79
N SER A 266 10.02 -16.21 -17.73
CA SER A 266 9.95 -14.77 -17.46
C SER A 266 8.63 -14.30 -16.84
N LEU A 267 7.56 -15.09 -16.89
CA LEU A 267 6.27 -14.75 -16.28
C LEU A 267 6.29 -14.86 -14.74
N LEU A 268 7.21 -15.65 -14.18
CA LEU A 268 7.44 -15.68 -12.74
C LEU A 268 8.43 -14.59 -12.37
N PRO A 269 8.05 -13.65 -11.49
CA PRO A 269 9.03 -12.76 -10.90
C PRO A 269 10.10 -13.56 -10.15
N ALA A 270 11.36 -13.11 -10.22
CA ALA A 270 12.51 -13.83 -9.68
C ALA A 270 12.35 -14.19 -8.19
N TRP A 271 11.67 -13.36 -7.42
CA TRP A 271 11.41 -13.55 -5.98
C TRP A 271 10.34 -14.60 -5.64
N ARG A 272 9.69 -15.19 -6.64
CA ARG A 272 8.77 -16.34 -6.45
C ARG A 272 9.43 -17.68 -6.77
N LYS A 273 10.71 -17.67 -7.12
CA LYS A 273 11.52 -18.89 -7.24
C LYS A 273 11.87 -19.38 -5.83
N ASN A 274 11.91 -20.70 -5.63
CA ASN A 274 12.22 -21.31 -4.32
C ASN A 274 13.62 -20.93 -3.81
N LYS A 275 14.58 -20.72 -4.74
CA LYS A 275 15.94 -20.29 -4.43
C LYS A 275 16.19 -18.93 -5.06
N ILE A 276 16.32 -17.91 -4.22
CA ILE A 276 16.73 -16.56 -4.62
C ILE A 276 18.22 -16.45 -4.32
N ASN A 277 19.02 -15.93 -5.26
CA ASN A 277 20.44 -15.68 -5.02
C ASN A 277 20.59 -14.73 -3.82
N SER A 278 21.53 -15.00 -2.92
CA SER A 278 21.74 -14.23 -1.68
C SER A 278 21.90 -12.72 -1.92
N GLY A 279 22.50 -12.31 -3.04
CA GLY A 279 22.66 -10.91 -3.43
C GLY A 279 21.46 -10.25 -4.13
N HIS A 280 20.40 -10.99 -4.47
CA HIS A 280 19.28 -10.47 -5.29
C HIS A 280 18.61 -9.23 -4.67
N TRP A 281 18.40 -9.27 -3.36
CA TRP A 281 17.75 -8.20 -2.61
C TRP A 281 18.70 -7.05 -2.24
N GLY A 282 20.01 -7.24 -2.36
CA GLY A 282 20.99 -6.16 -2.24
C GLY A 282 20.76 -5.08 -3.29
N TYR A 283 20.31 -5.47 -4.49
CA TYR A 283 20.01 -4.54 -5.57
C TYR A 283 18.67 -3.81 -5.37
N LYS A 284 18.74 -2.49 -5.15
CA LYS A 284 17.58 -1.62 -4.86
C LYS A 284 16.44 -1.77 -5.90
N PRO A 285 16.69 -1.77 -7.22
CA PRO A 285 15.62 -1.93 -8.21
C PRO A 285 14.83 -3.24 -8.10
N ASN A 286 15.46 -4.33 -7.65
CA ASN A 286 14.74 -5.60 -7.45
C ASN A 286 13.75 -5.49 -6.31
N ARG A 287 14.14 -4.85 -5.21
CA ARG A 287 13.23 -4.60 -4.08
C ARG A 287 12.07 -3.70 -4.50
N VAL A 288 12.36 -2.61 -5.22
CA VAL A 288 11.31 -1.70 -5.74
C VAL A 288 10.33 -2.44 -6.65
N LYS A 289 10.82 -3.26 -7.59
CA LYS A 289 9.96 -4.07 -8.46
C LYS A 289 9.08 -5.03 -7.67
N ALA A 290 9.62 -5.67 -6.62
CA ALA A 290 8.86 -6.57 -5.76
C ALA A 290 7.75 -5.86 -4.98
N VAL A 291 8.05 -4.69 -4.40
CA VAL A 291 7.05 -3.88 -3.67
C VAL A 291 5.98 -3.36 -4.62
N LYS A 292 6.35 -2.84 -5.80
CA LYS A 292 5.38 -2.41 -6.81
C LYS A 292 4.48 -3.55 -7.26
N TRP A 293 5.04 -4.72 -7.51
CA TRP A 293 4.26 -5.90 -7.86
C TRP A 293 3.28 -6.30 -6.74
N LEU A 294 3.69 -6.27 -5.47
CA LEU A 294 2.80 -6.55 -4.34
C LEU A 294 1.62 -5.56 -4.31
N VAL A 295 1.91 -4.27 -4.40
CA VAL A 295 0.91 -3.20 -4.27
C VAL A 295 0.00 -3.12 -5.52
N GLU A 296 0.58 -3.08 -6.71
CA GLU A 296 -0.15 -2.85 -7.96
C GLU A 296 -0.82 -4.14 -8.48
N LYS A 297 -0.09 -5.26 -8.52
CA LYS A 297 -0.60 -6.49 -9.16
C LYS A 297 -1.33 -7.42 -8.21
N LYS A 298 -0.90 -7.51 -6.95
CA LYS A 298 -1.51 -8.43 -5.98
C LYS A 298 -2.62 -7.79 -5.17
N MET A 299 -2.41 -6.57 -4.68
CA MET A 299 -3.41 -5.82 -3.90
C MET A 299 -4.33 -4.96 -4.78
N ASN A 300 -4.05 -4.85 -6.08
CA ASN A 300 -4.82 -4.06 -7.04
C ASN A 300 -4.94 -2.57 -6.65
N ILE A 301 -3.88 -2.01 -6.04
CA ILE A 301 -3.84 -0.62 -5.61
C ILE A 301 -3.16 0.22 -6.70
N HIS A 302 -3.83 1.28 -7.15
CA HIS A 302 -3.27 2.20 -8.13
C HIS A 302 -2.08 2.99 -7.54
N PRO A 303 -0.97 3.21 -8.28
CA PRO A 303 0.25 3.87 -7.78
C PRO A 303 0.03 5.25 -7.13
N GLN A 304 -0.97 5.99 -7.61
CA GLN A 304 -1.29 7.33 -7.10
C GLN A 304 -2.07 7.31 -5.78
N THR A 305 -2.75 6.20 -5.45
CA THR A 305 -3.61 6.08 -4.27
C THR A 305 -2.97 5.28 -3.14
N VAL A 306 -1.75 4.77 -3.33
CA VAL A 306 -1.00 3.96 -2.33
C VAL A 306 -0.96 4.62 -0.95
N GLY A 307 -0.75 5.93 -0.88
CA GLY A 307 -0.74 6.67 0.40
C GLY A 307 -2.09 6.78 1.12
N LYS A 308 -3.18 6.27 0.54
CA LYS A 308 -4.50 6.20 1.18
C LYS A 308 -4.83 4.79 1.71
N PHE A 309 -4.16 3.76 1.19
CA PHE A 309 -4.41 2.37 1.55
C PHE A 309 -3.44 1.90 2.63
N ILE A 310 -3.96 1.13 3.58
CA ILE A 310 -3.15 0.57 4.67
C ILE A 310 -2.53 -0.74 4.15
N VAL A 311 -1.26 -0.68 3.77
CA VAL A 311 -0.46 -1.89 3.55
C VAL A 311 0.11 -2.32 4.89
N SER A 312 -0.08 -3.59 5.25
CA SER A 312 0.33 -4.16 6.51
C SER A 312 1.56 -5.07 6.37
N LYS A 313 2.24 -5.36 7.49
CA LYS A 313 3.32 -6.35 7.52
C LYS A 313 2.82 -7.75 7.11
N LYS A 314 1.57 -8.09 7.42
CA LYS A 314 0.96 -9.37 7.07
C LYS A 314 0.91 -9.57 5.56
N ASP A 315 0.58 -8.51 4.80
CA ASP A 315 0.53 -8.55 3.34
C ASP A 315 1.88 -8.92 2.71
N PHE A 316 2.99 -8.49 3.31
CA PHE A 316 4.32 -8.90 2.87
C PHE A 316 4.59 -10.38 3.18
N ILE A 317 4.27 -10.83 4.40
CA ILE A 317 4.53 -12.20 4.85
C ILE A 317 3.73 -13.22 4.04
N GLU A 318 2.41 -12.99 3.90
CA GLU A 318 1.49 -13.89 3.18
C GLU A 318 1.85 -14.05 1.70
N ASN A 319 2.55 -13.06 1.13
CA ASN A 319 2.99 -13.08 -0.27
C ASN A 319 4.44 -13.53 -0.46
N GLY A 320 5.08 -14.07 0.59
CA GLY A 320 6.44 -14.64 0.51
C GLY A 320 7.56 -13.59 0.55
N PHE A 321 7.26 -12.35 0.95
CA PHE A 321 8.24 -11.28 1.12
C PHE A 321 8.78 -11.18 2.55
N SER A 322 8.62 -12.22 3.38
CA SER A 322 9.10 -12.24 4.77
C SER A 322 10.59 -11.89 4.87
N TYR A 323 11.44 -12.56 4.07
CA TYR A 323 12.88 -12.31 4.06
C TYR A 323 13.24 -10.89 3.62
N LEU A 324 12.62 -10.40 2.54
CA LEU A 324 12.79 -9.03 2.06
C LEU A 324 12.45 -8.02 3.16
N PHE A 325 11.32 -8.26 3.83
CA PHE A 325 10.82 -7.38 4.88
C PHE A 325 11.74 -7.36 6.09
N THR A 326 12.17 -8.52 6.61
CA THR A 326 13.01 -8.62 7.82
C THR A 326 14.43 -8.10 7.61
N ASN A 327 15.02 -8.33 6.43
CA ASN A 327 16.44 -8.05 6.24
C ASN A 327 16.70 -6.65 5.69
N HIS A 328 15.79 -6.07 4.89
CA HIS A 328 16.03 -4.78 4.23
C HIS A 328 15.19 -3.62 4.77
N TYR A 329 13.96 -3.89 5.22
CA TYR A 329 13.02 -2.82 5.53
C TYR A 329 12.72 -2.68 7.03
N ASN A 330 12.38 -3.78 7.70
CA ASN A 330 11.85 -3.83 9.08
C ASN A 330 10.67 -2.87 9.37
N SER A 331 10.13 -2.22 8.34
CA SER A 331 9.05 -1.24 8.40
C SER A 331 8.38 -1.16 7.03
N VAL A 332 7.04 -1.21 7.02
CA VAL A 332 6.24 -1.07 5.78
C VAL A 332 6.48 0.29 5.14
N SER A 333 6.57 1.35 5.94
CA SER A 333 6.82 2.70 5.45
C SER A 333 8.13 2.81 4.70
N LYS A 334 9.20 2.17 5.18
CA LYS A 334 10.50 2.19 4.49
C LYS A 334 10.40 1.50 3.13
N ALA A 335 9.68 0.38 3.05
CA ALA A 335 9.46 -0.34 1.79
C ALA A 335 8.65 0.49 0.78
N LEU A 336 7.57 1.13 1.23
CA LEU A 336 6.73 1.95 0.38
C LEU A 336 7.43 3.24 -0.07
N LEU A 337 8.14 3.95 0.81
CA LEU A 337 8.89 5.15 0.46
C LEU A 337 10.01 4.86 -0.53
N GLU A 338 10.65 3.68 -0.45
CA GLU A 338 11.65 3.27 -1.42
C GLU A 338 11.04 3.00 -2.81
N ALA A 339 9.84 2.43 -2.86
CA ALA A 339 9.14 2.12 -4.10
C ALA A 339 8.41 3.32 -4.73
N TYR A 340 7.94 4.24 -3.89
CA TYR A 340 7.12 5.40 -4.25
C TYR A 340 7.65 6.67 -3.54
N PRO A 341 8.71 7.30 -4.09
CA PRO A 341 9.38 8.44 -3.44
C PRO A 341 8.51 9.69 -3.25
N TRP A 342 7.41 9.82 -3.99
CA TRP A 342 6.48 10.95 -3.90
C TRP A 342 5.46 10.82 -2.76
N ILE A 343 5.40 9.66 -2.09
CA ILE A 343 4.53 9.46 -0.93
C ILE A 343 5.20 10.09 0.29
N GLU A 344 4.41 10.79 1.09
CA GLU A 344 4.92 11.39 2.31
C GLU A 344 4.97 10.38 3.47
N PRO A 345 5.97 10.45 4.37
CA PRO A 345 6.15 9.47 5.45
C PRO A 345 4.95 9.33 6.40
N TRP A 346 4.14 10.39 6.56
CA TRP A 346 2.94 10.38 7.40
C TRP A 346 1.71 9.75 6.73
N GLN A 347 1.80 9.40 5.45
CA GLN A 347 0.71 8.73 4.73
C GLN A 347 0.72 7.21 4.91
N THR A 348 1.87 6.60 5.22
CA THR A 348 2.04 5.15 5.17
C THR A 348 1.84 4.45 6.51
N THR A 349 2.24 5.06 7.63
CA THR A 349 2.05 4.51 8.99
C THR A 349 1.98 5.59 10.06
N ILE A 350 1.60 5.19 11.28
CA ILE A 350 1.78 6.00 12.48
C ILE A 350 3.27 6.35 12.65
N THR A 351 3.59 7.63 12.53
CA THR A 351 4.93 8.17 12.72
C THR A 351 5.31 8.21 14.21
N LYS A 352 6.57 7.88 14.51
CA LYS A 352 7.12 7.96 15.88
C LYS A 352 7.16 9.42 16.35
N LYS A 353 7.16 9.64 17.67
CA LYS A 353 7.20 11.01 18.25
C LYS A 353 8.43 11.79 17.79
N GLU A 354 9.59 11.14 17.77
CA GLU A 354 10.88 11.70 17.32
C GLU A 354 10.87 12.22 15.88
N PHE A 355 10.01 11.67 15.02
CA PHE A 355 9.92 12.09 13.63
C PHE A 355 9.36 13.52 13.50
N TRP A 356 8.52 13.95 14.44
CA TRP A 356 7.86 15.25 14.42
C TRP A 356 8.77 16.38 14.95
N THR A 357 9.90 16.61 14.28
CA THR A 357 10.69 17.84 14.40
C THR A 357 9.88 19.05 13.90
N ASP A 358 10.29 20.28 14.22
CA ASP A 358 9.56 21.48 13.79
C ASP A 358 9.48 21.56 12.26
N GLU A 359 10.58 21.26 11.57
CA GLU A 359 10.65 21.20 10.12
C GLU A 359 9.67 20.20 9.52
N ASN A 360 9.67 18.94 9.99
CA ASN A 360 8.76 17.91 9.50
C ASN A 360 7.30 18.22 9.79
N ALA A 361 7.03 18.81 10.96
CA ALA A 361 5.69 19.24 11.33
C ALA A 361 5.17 20.33 10.38
N HIS A 362 5.97 21.37 10.14
CA HIS A 362 5.61 22.46 9.22
C HIS A 362 5.43 21.95 7.79
N ARG A 363 6.31 21.05 7.33
CA ARG A 363 6.23 20.42 6.02
C ARG A 363 4.91 19.65 5.84
N ALA A 364 4.52 18.86 6.85
CA ALA A 364 3.29 18.10 6.84
C ALA A 364 2.02 18.97 6.81
N ILE A 365 2.02 20.05 7.60
CA ILE A 365 0.89 20.99 7.67
C ILE A 365 0.75 21.76 6.34
N LYS A 366 1.85 22.28 5.79
CA LYS A 366 1.87 22.95 4.47
C LYS A 366 1.40 22.00 3.37
N TRP A 367 1.85 20.76 3.38
CA TRP A 367 1.41 19.73 2.44
C TRP A 367 -0.09 19.47 2.53
N MET A 368 -0.65 19.35 3.75
CA MET A 368 -2.08 19.14 3.96
C MET A 368 -2.91 20.30 3.38
N VAL A 369 -2.53 21.54 3.69
CA VAL A 369 -3.22 22.74 3.18
C VAL A 369 -3.16 22.82 1.66
N LYS A 370 -1.99 22.55 1.07
CA LYS A 370 -1.82 22.48 -0.39
C LYS A 370 -2.68 21.38 -1.03
N LYS A 371 -2.79 20.21 -0.40
CA LYS A 371 -3.63 19.10 -0.89
C LYS A 371 -5.12 19.38 -0.79
N LEU A 372 -5.52 20.21 0.15
CA LEU A 372 -6.91 20.68 0.30
C LEU A 372 -7.25 21.84 -0.64
N GLY A 373 -6.25 22.48 -1.26
CA GLY A 373 -6.44 23.63 -2.13
C GLY A 373 -6.91 24.87 -1.36
N TRP A 374 -6.58 24.97 -0.08
CA TRP A 374 -6.99 26.09 0.76
C TRP A 374 -5.97 27.21 0.72
N GLU A 375 -6.46 28.44 0.65
CA GLU A 375 -5.63 29.62 0.87
C GLU A 375 -5.30 29.75 2.36
N ILE A 376 -4.12 30.30 2.64
CA ILE A 376 -3.62 30.40 4.02
C ILE A 376 -4.52 31.34 4.85
N ASP A 377 -5.02 32.41 4.23
CA ASP A 377 -5.83 33.42 4.92
C ASP A 377 -7.28 32.94 5.19
N ASP A 378 -7.73 31.88 4.50
CA ASP A 378 -9.04 31.25 4.68
C ASP A 378 -9.05 30.13 5.73
N LEU A 379 -7.89 29.77 6.31
CA LEU A 379 -7.81 28.72 7.32
C LEU A 379 -8.73 28.93 8.54
N PRO A 380 -8.88 30.17 9.08
CA PRO A 380 -9.88 30.43 10.12
C PRO A 380 -11.30 30.11 9.65
N MET A 381 -11.67 30.46 8.42
CA MET A 381 -12.98 30.16 7.85
C MET A 381 -13.20 28.64 7.76
N HIS A 382 -12.22 27.88 7.29
CA HIS A 382 -12.31 26.42 7.23
C HIS A 382 -12.44 25.78 8.63
N PHE A 383 -11.82 26.35 9.66
CA PHE A 383 -12.02 25.93 11.04
C PHE A 383 -13.46 26.19 11.49
N TYR A 384 -14.01 27.38 11.22
CA TYR A 384 -15.38 27.74 11.60
C TYR A 384 -16.46 26.93 10.88
N LEU A 385 -16.25 26.60 9.60
CA LEU A 385 -17.14 25.73 8.85
C LEU A 385 -17.09 24.26 9.32
N GLY A 386 -16.16 23.93 10.23
CA GLY A 386 -15.95 22.56 10.71
C GLY A 386 -15.14 21.70 9.75
N ASN A 387 -14.57 22.28 8.68
CA ASN A 387 -13.76 21.57 7.69
C ASN A 387 -12.33 21.34 8.18
N LEU A 388 -11.77 22.25 9.01
CA LEU A 388 -10.49 22.09 9.68
C LEU A 388 -10.73 21.66 11.13
N ASN A 389 -10.72 20.36 11.37
CA ASN A 389 -10.94 19.76 12.68
C ASN A 389 -9.98 18.57 12.91
N ARG A 390 -10.08 17.91 14.07
CA ARG A 390 -9.27 16.71 14.38
C ARG A 390 -9.40 15.61 13.32
N LYS A 391 -10.60 15.35 12.80
CA LYS A 391 -10.84 14.35 11.75
C LYS A 391 -10.10 14.69 10.46
N THR A 392 -9.95 15.98 10.14
CA THR A 392 -9.15 16.46 9.00
C THR A 392 -7.70 16.02 9.14
N PHE A 393 -7.06 16.29 10.29
CA PHE A 393 -5.70 15.82 10.56
C PHE A 393 -5.60 14.29 10.51
N SER A 394 -6.57 13.56 11.09
CA SER A 394 -6.59 12.09 11.04
C SER A 394 -6.69 11.55 9.61
N ARG A 395 -7.52 12.16 8.75
CA ARG A 395 -7.69 11.76 7.34
C ARG A 395 -6.39 11.87 6.54
N PHE A 396 -5.50 12.78 6.92
CA PHE A 396 -4.20 12.97 6.28
C PHE A 396 -3.04 12.28 7.01
N GLY A 397 -3.32 11.40 7.99
CA GLY A 397 -2.28 10.71 8.76
C GLY A 397 -1.53 11.59 9.77
N LEU A 398 -2.05 12.79 10.05
CA LEU A 398 -1.45 13.80 10.93
C LEU A 398 -2.01 13.78 12.36
N ALA A 399 -2.82 12.78 12.72
CA ALA A 399 -3.35 12.63 14.09
C ALA A 399 -2.23 12.60 15.13
N GLY A 400 -1.16 11.84 14.87
CA GLY A 400 -0.02 11.74 15.78
C GLY A 400 0.71 13.07 15.98
N LEU A 401 0.84 13.89 14.93
CA LEU A 401 1.38 15.26 15.03
C LEU A 401 0.45 16.14 15.87
N PHE A 402 -0.84 16.11 15.57
CA PHE A 402 -1.83 16.97 16.21
C PHE A 402 -1.94 16.70 17.71
N GLU A 403 -1.95 15.42 18.09
CA GLU A 403 -2.14 14.97 19.48
C GLU A 403 -0.83 15.03 20.28
N LYS A 404 0.27 14.47 19.76
CA LYS A 404 1.50 14.30 20.54
C LYS A 404 2.37 15.54 20.63
N LYS A 405 2.32 16.42 19.61
CA LYS A 405 3.16 17.63 19.54
C LYS A 405 2.40 18.89 19.92
N TYR A 406 1.18 19.04 19.42
CA TYR A 406 0.41 20.28 19.59
C TYR A 406 -0.79 20.15 20.53
N SER A 407 -0.88 19.05 21.29
CA SER A 407 -1.89 18.85 22.35
C SER A 407 -3.32 19.12 21.89
N CYS A 408 -3.66 18.70 20.66
CA CYS A 408 -4.97 18.90 20.03
C CYS A 408 -5.38 20.37 19.85
N ASN A 409 -4.43 21.31 19.81
CA ASN A 409 -4.70 22.73 19.64
C ASN A 409 -4.35 23.21 18.22
N ILE A 410 -5.38 23.55 17.43
CA ILE A 410 -5.23 24.00 16.04
C ILE A 410 -4.48 25.33 15.95
N TYR A 411 -4.67 26.24 16.91
CA TYR A 411 -3.92 27.49 16.92
C TYR A 411 -2.41 27.23 17.07
N TYR A 412 -1.99 26.32 17.95
CA TYR A 412 -0.57 25.99 18.12
C TYR A 412 0.05 25.38 16.86
N VAL A 413 -0.68 24.51 16.16
CA VAL A 413 -0.28 23.93 14.87
C VAL A 413 -0.01 25.04 13.83
N LEU A 414 -0.95 25.97 13.70
CA LEU A 414 -0.91 27.01 12.66
C LEU A 414 0.07 28.13 12.98
N SER A 415 0.12 28.57 14.24
CA SER A 415 1.06 29.59 14.70
C SER A 415 2.52 29.12 14.67
N ALA A 416 2.78 27.83 14.88
CA ALA A 416 4.10 27.26 14.67
C ALA A 416 4.49 27.28 13.17
N THR A 417 3.55 26.90 12.29
CA THR A 417 3.80 26.79 10.84
C THR A 417 3.91 28.15 10.15
N TRP A 418 3.13 29.13 10.59
CA TRP A 418 3.08 30.50 10.09
C TRP A 418 3.10 31.49 11.26
N PRO A 419 4.29 31.75 11.84
CA PRO A 419 4.41 32.62 12.99
C PRO A 419 3.93 34.04 12.68
N GLY A 420 3.18 34.62 13.61
CA GLY A 420 2.66 36.00 13.52
C GLY A 420 1.47 36.21 12.59
N ARG A 421 1.13 35.23 11.73
CA ARG A 421 0.04 35.36 10.74
C ARG A 421 -1.35 35.23 11.33
N PHE A 422 -1.51 34.39 12.35
CA PHE A 422 -2.79 34.17 13.01
C PHE A 422 -2.79 34.63 14.46
N ARG A 423 -3.98 34.96 14.98
CA ARG A 423 -4.21 35.32 16.39
C ARG A 423 -4.94 34.19 17.12
N PRO A 424 -4.75 34.05 18.45
CA PRO A 424 -5.38 32.98 19.24
C PRO A 424 -6.90 32.93 19.09
N TRP A 425 -7.56 34.09 18.99
CA TRP A 425 -9.02 34.22 18.94
C TRP A 425 -9.66 33.95 17.58
N GLU A 426 -8.84 33.79 16.55
CA GLU A 426 -9.29 33.30 15.25
C GLU A 426 -9.57 31.78 15.26
N PHE A 427 -9.29 31.11 16.39
CA PHE A 427 -9.64 29.71 16.63
C PHE A 427 -10.34 29.60 18.00
N ALA A 428 -11.63 29.31 18.03
CA ALA A 428 -12.54 29.48 19.17
C ALA A 428 -12.21 28.67 20.46
N ASN A 429 -11.16 27.82 20.47
CA ASN A 429 -10.76 27.01 21.62
C ASN A 429 -9.70 27.72 22.49
N ILE A 430 -9.94 28.97 22.88
CA ILE A 430 -9.04 29.66 23.81
C ILE A 430 -9.45 29.36 25.25
N ASP A 431 -8.46 29.04 26.09
CA ASP A 431 -8.65 28.90 27.54
C ASP A 431 -9.23 30.21 28.14
N PRO A 432 -10.32 30.15 28.94
CA PRO A 432 -10.86 31.32 29.65
C PRO A 432 -9.83 32.16 30.41
N LYS A 433 -8.73 31.55 30.89
CA LYS A 433 -7.60 32.25 31.54
C LYS A 433 -6.95 33.29 30.64
N PHE A 434 -6.91 33.08 29.32
CA PHE A 434 -6.35 34.01 28.35
C PHE A 434 -7.03 35.39 28.42
N TRP A 435 -8.34 35.41 28.65
CA TRP A 435 -9.15 36.64 28.67
C TRP A 435 -9.05 37.42 29.98
N LYS A 436 -8.46 36.84 31.03
CA LYS A 436 -8.21 37.55 32.29
C LYS A 436 -7.18 38.66 32.12
N SER A 437 -6.23 38.49 31.21
CA SER A 437 -5.22 39.50 30.88
C SER A 437 -5.87 40.74 30.25
N HIS A 438 -5.63 41.91 30.84
CA HIS A 438 -6.11 43.19 30.31
C HIS A 438 -5.49 43.49 28.92
N LYS A 439 -4.20 43.15 28.74
CA LYS A 439 -3.50 43.31 27.46
C LYS A 439 -4.17 42.52 26.33
N ASN A 440 -4.52 41.27 26.58
CA ASN A 440 -5.15 40.41 25.57
C ASN A 440 -6.54 40.92 25.17
N ARG A 441 -7.30 41.47 26.12
CA ARG A 441 -8.60 42.11 25.85
C ARG A 441 -8.45 43.36 24.99
N ILE A 442 -7.45 44.21 25.27
CA ILE A 442 -7.17 45.40 24.46
C ILE A 442 -6.75 44.99 23.04
N GLU A 443 -5.85 44.02 22.88
CA GLU A 443 -5.40 43.57 21.55
C GLU A 443 -6.55 42.97 20.73
N PHE A 444 -7.39 42.14 21.36
CA PHE A 444 -8.60 41.61 20.73
C PHE A 444 -9.54 42.73 20.30
N ALA A 445 -9.74 43.73 21.15
CA ALA A 445 -10.58 44.88 20.84
C ALA A 445 -10.01 45.68 19.66
N LYS A 446 -8.71 45.99 19.65
CA LYS A 446 -8.03 46.68 18.54
C LYS A 446 -8.22 45.92 17.23
N TRP A 447 -7.91 44.62 17.26
CA TRP A 447 -8.09 43.74 16.10
C TRP A 447 -9.54 43.71 15.62
N THR A 448 -10.52 43.68 16.53
CA THR A 448 -11.95 43.67 16.19
C THR A 448 -12.34 44.97 15.47
N VAL A 449 -11.88 46.12 15.97
CA VAL A 449 -12.09 47.42 15.32
C VAL A 449 -11.46 47.45 13.93
N GLU A 450 -10.20 47.04 13.80
CA GLU A 450 -9.46 47.05 12.54
C GLU A 450 -10.10 46.14 11.49
N LYS A 451 -10.42 44.89 11.85
CA LYS A 451 -11.00 43.90 10.93
C LYS A 451 -12.41 44.27 10.50
N LEU A 452 -13.20 44.81 11.42
CA LEU A 452 -14.60 45.13 11.14
C LEU A 452 -14.78 46.56 10.62
N LYS A 453 -13.71 47.37 10.59
CA LYS A 453 -13.73 48.80 10.25
C LYS A 453 -14.79 49.54 11.07
N ILE A 454 -14.84 49.25 12.37
CA ILE A 454 -15.79 49.88 13.29
C ILE A 454 -15.31 51.28 13.60
N ASP A 455 -16.22 52.24 13.48
CA ASP A 455 -16.00 53.60 13.96
C ASP A 455 -16.21 53.64 15.48
N ILE A 456 -15.12 53.89 16.22
CA ILE A 456 -15.10 53.87 17.69
C ILE A 456 -15.76 55.12 18.28
N ASP A 457 -15.88 56.20 17.49
CA ASP A 457 -16.43 57.48 17.94
C ASP A 457 -17.97 57.45 18.03
N LYS A 458 -18.59 56.40 17.50
CA LYS A 458 -20.04 56.22 17.54
C LYS A 458 -20.57 55.72 18.89
N PRO A 459 -21.85 55.97 19.21
CA PRO A 459 -22.46 55.55 20.48
C PRO A 459 -22.33 54.04 20.73
N THR A 460 -22.23 53.63 22.00
CA THR A 460 -22.05 52.21 22.40
C THR A 460 -23.08 51.29 21.74
N ARG A 461 -24.35 51.73 21.65
CA ARG A 461 -25.44 50.98 20.99
C ARG A 461 -25.22 50.77 19.49
N TYR A 462 -24.65 51.74 18.78
CA TYR A 462 -24.30 51.59 17.36
C TYR A 462 -23.21 50.55 17.18
N ILE A 463 -22.21 50.56 18.07
CA ILE A 463 -21.13 49.59 18.00
C ILE A 463 -21.63 48.19 18.36
N GLU A 464 -22.42 48.04 19.42
CA GLU A 464 -23.09 46.79 19.77
C GLU A 464 -23.94 46.27 18.61
N PHE A 465 -24.70 47.14 17.93
CA PHE A 465 -25.50 46.79 16.75
C PHE A 465 -24.62 46.37 15.55
N GLN A 466 -23.52 47.05 15.28
CA GLN A 466 -22.56 46.67 14.22
C GLN A 466 -21.85 45.34 14.51
N LEU A 467 -21.50 45.11 15.78
CA LEU A 467 -20.99 43.84 16.26
C LEU A 467 -22.06 42.74 16.13
N PHE A 468 -23.33 43.06 16.33
CA PHE A 468 -24.45 42.12 16.32
C PHE A 468 -24.94 41.76 14.90
N GLU A 469 -25.15 42.73 14.01
CA GLU A 469 -25.80 42.53 12.71
C GLU A 469 -24.85 42.23 11.54
N GLN A 470 -23.73 42.94 11.39
CA GLN A 470 -23.11 43.02 10.06
C GLN A 470 -22.00 42.01 9.78
N LYS A 471 -21.26 41.51 10.80
CA LYS A 471 -20.03 40.74 10.53
C LYS A 471 -19.70 39.57 11.46
N PHE A 472 -20.25 39.49 12.67
CA PHE A 472 -19.97 38.35 13.55
C PHE A 472 -20.76 37.08 13.21
N GLN A 473 -21.90 37.18 12.51
CA GLN A 473 -22.58 35.99 11.97
C GLN A 473 -21.71 35.24 10.95
N LYS A 474 -20.83 35.95 10.23
CA LYS A 474 -19.86 35.37 9.28
C LYS A 474 -18.77 34.54 9.98
N TYR A 475 -18.48 34.83 11.26
CA TYR A 475 -17.42 34.16 12.01
C TYR A 475 -17.99 33.49 13.27
N LYS A 476 -18.16 32.17 13.21
CA LYS A 476 -18.78 31.34 14.26
C LYS A 476 -18.03 31.31 15.62
N PHE A 477 -17.06 32.18 15.89
CA PHE A 477 -16.51 32.40 17.25
C PHE A 477 -17.35 33.34 18.11
N TYR A 478 -18.31 34.07 17.52
CA TYR A 478 -19.23 34.96 18.23
C TYR A 478 -19.92 34.31 19.44
N PRO A 479 -20.45 33.07 19.37
CA PRO A 479 -21.07 32.43 20.54
C PRO A 479 -20.08 32.19 21.69
N ALA A 480 -18.81 31.91 21.39
CA ALA A 480 -17.77 31.71 22.40
C ALA A 480 -17.38 33.02 23.09
N VAL A 481 -17.27 34.11 22.33
CA VAL A 481 -17.04 35.47 22.86
C VAL A 481 -18.25 35.93 23.68
N LYS A 482 -19.47 35.75 23.16
CA LYS A 482 -20.73 36.07 23.85
C LYS A 482 -20.87 35.32 25.18
N LYS A 483 -20.54 34.01 25.20
CA LYS A 483 -20.50 33.20 26.43
C LYS A 483 -19.47 33.72 27.45
N GLN A 484 -18.31 34.18 26.98
CA GLN A 484 -17.23 34.64 27.85
C GLN A 484 -17.49 36.03 28.45
N PHE A 485 -18.20 36.91 27.74
CA PHE A 485 -18.48 38.29 28.18
C PHE A 485 -19.93 38.50 28.69
N ALA A 486 -20.69 37.42 28.87
CA ALA A 486 -22.02 37.43 29.50
C ALA A 486 -22.98 38.48 28.92
N ASP A 487 -23.21 38.40 27.61
CA ASP A 487 -24.09 39.28 26.81
C ASP A 487 -23.72 40.78 26.75
N ASP A 488 -22.75 41.22 27.54
CA ASP A 488 -22.30 42.62 27.57
C ASP A 488 -21.08 42.84 26.67
N LEU A 489 -21.34 42.89 25.36
CA LEU A 489 -20.32 43.15 24.32
C LEU A 489 -19.67 44.54 24.46
N SER A 490 -20.29 45.46 25.20
CA SER A 490 -19.72 46.77 25.53
C SER A 490 -18.39 46.63 26.30
N ARG A 491 -18.23 45.54 27.07
CA ARG A 491 -17.00 45.22 27.82
C ARG A 491 -15.80 44.88 26.95
N ILE A 492 -16.02 44.51 25.69
CA ILE A 492 -14.94 44.25 24.74
C ILE A 492 -14.27 45.56 24.35
N ILE A 493 -15.04 46.64 24.17
CA ILE A 493 -14.54 47.94 23.69
C ILE A 493 -14.33 48.94 24.82
N SER A 494 -14.92 48.71 26.00
CA SER A 494 -14.68 49.51 27.20
C SER A 494 -13.17 49.76 27.49
N PRO A 495 -12.29 48.74 27.41
CA PRO A 495 -10.84 48.94 27.53
C PRO A 495 -10.22 49.84 26.45
N LEU A 496 -10.80 49.89 25.24
CA LEU A 496 -10.37 50.82 24.20
C LEU A 496 -10.85 52.24 24.47
N LYS A 497 -12.09 52.41 24.98
CA LYS A 497 -12.60 53.73 25.36
C LYS A 497 -11.76 54.34 26.47
N THR A 498 -11.34 53.55 27.46
CA THR A 498 -10.42 54.01 28.50
C THR A 498 -9.04 54.32 27.92
N PHE A 499 -8.48 53.44 27.07
CA PHE A 499 -7.18 53.66 26.43
C PHE A 499 -7.15 54.93 25.55
N TYR A 500 -8.17 55.15 24.70
CA TYR A 500 -8.25 56.34 23.84
C TYR A 500 -8.53 57.61 24.64
N ARG A 501 -9.37 57.57 25.68
CA ARG A 501 -9.57 58.70 26.60
C ARG A 501 -8.28 59.07 27.36
N GLU A 502 -7.51 58.07 27.80
CA GLU A 502 -6.22 58.30 28.45
C GLU A 502 -5.19 58.87 27.47
N LYS A 503 -5.13 58.35 26.24
CA LYS A 503 -4.27 58.88 25.17
C LYS A 503 -4.65 60.30 24.78
N GLU A 504 -5.95 60.62 24.73
CA GLU A 504 -6.46 61.95 24.41
C GLU A 504 -6.18 62.92 25.57
N LYS A 505 -6.40 62.52 26.82
CA LYS A 505 -5.98 63.31 28.00
C LYS A 505 -4.47 63.53 28.03
N ALA A 506 -3.66 62.52 27.72
CA ALA A 506 -2.20 62.65 27.61
C ALA A 506 -1.80 63.56 26.44
N SER A 507 -2.51 63.53 25.31
CA SER A 507 -2.28 64.41 24.17
C SER A 507 -2.76 65.85 24.43
N GLN A 508 -3.85 66.03 25.20
CA GLN A 508 -4.33 67.33 25.66
C GLN A 508 -3.41 67.92 26.73
N LEU A 509 -2.86 67.08 27.61
CA LEU A 509 -1.82 67.48 28.56
C LEU A 509 -0.53 67.82 27.82
N SER A 510 -0.09 67.02 26.85
CA SER A 510 1.06 67.34 25.98
C SER A 510 0.81 68.66 25.25
N ARG A 511 -0.36 68.87 24.64
CA ARG A 511 -0.71 70.14 23.99
C ARG A 511 -0.78 71.31 24.97
N LYS A 512 -1.26 71.11 26.20
CA LYS A 512 -1.23 72.13 27.26
C LYS A 512 0.21 72.43 27.72
N TRP A 513 1.06 71.41 27.81
CA TRP A 513 2.49 71.54 28.08
C TRP A 513 3.21 72.24 26.92
N ASP A 514 2.90 71.90 25.67
CA ASP A 514 3.44 72.53 24.47
C ASP A 514 2.93 73.98 24.33
N LEU A 515 1.67 74.26 24.71
CA LEU A 515 1.11 75.61 24.78
C LEU A 515 1.69 76.42 25.95
N LEU A 516 1.98 75.79 27.09
CA LEU A 516 2.70 76.44 28.20
C LEU A 516 4.13 76.77 27.76
N ILE A 517 4.85 75.84 27.14
CA ILE A 517 6.19 76.06 26.56
C ILE A 517 6.15 77.12 25.45
N LYS A 518 5.06 77.20 24.67
CA LYS A 518 4.90 78.19 23.58
C LYS A 518 4.47 79.57 24.09
N ASN A 519 3.64 79.65 25.13
CA ASN A 519 3.29 80.90 25.83
C ASN A 519 4.44 81.42 26.72
N GLU A 520 5.30 80.53 27.23
CA GLU A 520 6.51 80.90 27.99
C GLU A 520 7.67 81.35 27.10
N LYS A 521 7.63 81.08 25.79
CA LYS A 521 8.63 81.59 24.83
C LYS A 521 8.53 83.09 24.57
N GLU A 522 7.41 83.74 24.89
CA GLU A 522 7.23 85.19 24.69
C GLU A 522 7.52 86.05 25.93
N ASN A 523 7.88 85.46 27.08
CA ASN A 523 8.25 86.24 28.28
C ASN A 523 9.42 85.60 29.04
N THR A 524 10.60 85.64 28.42
CA THR A 524 11.86 85.05 28.92
C THR A 524 12.43 85.68 30.21
N LEU A 525 11.77 86.69 30.79
CA LEU A 525 12.19 87.34 32.05
C LEU A 525 11.28 87.01 33.24
N LEU A 526 9.98 86.77 33.04
CA LEU A 526 9.05 86.48 34.13
C LEU A 526 9.17 85.01 34.60
N THR A 527 9.47 84.09 33.68
CA THR A 527 9.67 82.65 33.97
C THR A 527 10.93 82.40 34.79
N ASN A 528 12.03 83.13 34.54
CA ASN A 528 13.25 83.00 35.34
C ASN A 528 13.12 83.60 36.76
N PHE A 529 12.25 84.59 36.95
CA PHE A 529 12.02 85.23 38.25
C PHE A 529 11.05 84.41 39.13
N LEU A 530 10.01 83.81 38.53
CA LEU A 530 9.02 83.01 39.28
C LEU A 530 9.52 81.58 39.59
N LEU A 531 10.37 80.98 38.74
CA LEU A 531 10.91 79.63 38.98
C LEU A 531 12.01 79.55 40.05
N ASN A 532 12.67 80.67 40.39
CA ASN A 532 13.75 80.70 41.38
C ASN A 532 13.43 81.43 42.70
N GLY A 533 12.24 82.06 42.83
CA GLY A 533 11.93 82.90 44.00
C GLY A 533 10.98 82.30 45.04
N LEU A 534 9.90 81.62 44.63
CA LEU A 534 8.71 81.50 45.50
C LEU A 534 8.33 80.11 46.02
N PHE A 535 9.04 79.03 45.64
CA PHE A 535 8.70 77.66 46.11
C PHE A 535 9.87 76.83 46.65
N MET A 536 11.00 77.45 46.99
CA MET A 536 12.15 76.77 47.63
C MET A 536 11.85 76.27 49.07
N GLY A 537 10.83 76.83 49.73
CA GLY A 537 10.38 76.37 51.05
C GLY A 537 9.43 75.16 51.04
N ILE A 538 8.64 74.98 49.97
CA ILE A 538 7.56 73.97 49.93
C ILE A 538 8.05 72.66 49.29
N VAL A 539 8.95 72.73 48.30
CA VAL A 539 9.54 71.53 47.68
C VAL A 539 10.46 70.79 48.66
N LYS A 540 11.14 71.51 49.57
CA LYS A 540 12.02 70.93 50.59
C LYS A 540 11.27 70.21 51.73
N SER A 541 9.97 70.51 51.92
CA SER A 541 9.12 69.90 52.95
C SER A 541 8.35 68.66 52.45
N ILE A 542 8.08 68.57 51.14
CA ILE A 542 7.30 67.46 50.56
C ILE A 542 8.21 66.30 50.10
N SER A 543 9.48 66.58 49.77
CA SER A 543 10.46 65.55 49.38
C SER A 543 10.97 64.70 50.55
N THR A 544 11.00 65.22 51.77
CA THR A 544 11.43 64.48 52.97
C THR A 544 10.38 63.48 53.44
N HIS A 545 9.09 63.81 53.36
CA HIS A 545 8.02 62.90 53.80
C HIS A 545 7.78 61.70 52.86
N ARG A 546 7.99 61.87 51.55
CA ARG A 546 7.85 60.77 50.57
C ARG A 546 9.04 59.80 50.56
N ILE A 547 10.24 60.26 50.89
CA ILE A 547 11.44 59.41 50.98
C ILE A 547 11.39 58.54 52.25
N GLU A 548 10.85 59.03 53.36
CA GLU A 548 10.61 58.24 54.59
C GLU A 548 9.50 57.20 54.43
N THR A 549 8.47 57.49 53.63
CA THR A 549 7.38 56.55 53.35
C THR A 549 7.86 55.39 52.45
N PHE A 550 8.72 55.68 51.46
CA PHE A 550 9.29 54.68 50.55
C PHE A 550 10.35 53.78 51.22
N THR A 551 11.10 54.31 52.19
CA THR A 551 12.08 53.54 52.99
C THR A 551 11.43 52.66 54.07
N ARG A 552 10.25 53.03 54.61
CA ARG A 552 9.44 52.17 55.49
C ARG A 552 8.77 51.01 54.75
N MET A 553 8.34 51.22 53.50
CA MET A 553 7.74 50.16 52.67
C MET A 553 8.77 49.13 52.18
N LYS A 554 10.03 49.53 51.94
CA LYS A 554 11.12 48.61 51.58
C LYS A 554 11.58 47.70 52.74
N LYS A 555 11.21 48.01 53.99
CA LYS A 555 11.58 47.26 55.21
C LYS A 555 10.52 46.24 55.69
N ARG A 556 9.42 46.02 54.95
CA ARG A 556 8.35 45.05 55.29
C ARG A 556 8.13 43.90 54.29
N HIS A 557 8.96 43.76 53.25
CA HIS A 557 8.98 42.57 52.38
C HIS A 557 10.40 42.25 51.82
N LEU A 558 11.38 42.24 52.71
CA LEU A 558 12.28 41.07 52.77
C LEU A 558 11.74 40.18 53.88
#